data_AF-A0A449I0Y6-F1
#
_entry.id   AF-A0A449I0Y6-F1
#
_cell.length_a   1.000
_cell.length_b   1.000
_cell.length_c   1.000
_cell.angle_alpha   90.00
_cell.angle_beta   90.00
_cell.angle_gamma   90.00
#
_symmetry.space_group_name_H-M   'P 1'
#
loop_
_entity.id
_entity.type
_entity.pdbx_description
1 polymer ?
#
loop_
_entity_poly.entity_id
_entity_poly.type
_entity_poly.pdbx_seq_one_letter_code
_entity_poly.pdbx_strand_id
1 'polypeptide(L)'
;MTRINDLGGLVKIENQAGREIVKDPVDYVKADLDLQEKGIKILYYSLTELKDDPTTYELLKEYLADEEEDLYWSKGQLEIIDMIGRQNWLAKQL
;
A
#
# COMPACT_ATOMS: atom_id res chain seq x y z
N MET A 1 7.75 14.56 -2.10
CA MET A 1 8.66 13.86 -3.04
C MET A 1 9.97 14.62 -3.24
N THR A 2 10.60 15.08 -2.15
CA THR A 2 11.87 15.84 -2.16
C THR A 2 12.97 15.19 -1.34
N ARG A 3 12.62 14.32 -0.37
CA ARG A 3 13.55 13.80 0.64
C ARG A 3 14.81 13.14 0.07
N ILE A 4 14.68 12.38 -1.02
CA ILE A 4 15.82 11.75 -1.70
C ILE A 4 16.81 12.80 -2.23
N ASN A 5 16.31 13.88 -2.85
CA ASN A 5 17.16 14.98 -3.34
C ASN A 5 17.74 15.80 -2.19
N ASP A 6 16.98 16.00 -1.11
CA ASP A 6 17.44 16.72 0.10
C ASP A 6 18.61 16.00 0.78
N LEU A 7 18.70 14.67 0.62
CA LEU A 7 19.80 13.82 1.07
C LEU A 7 20.96 13.72 0.05
N GLY A 8 20.90 14.46 -1.06
CA GLY A 8 21.90 14.43 -2.13
C GLY A 8 21.80 13.23 -3.08
N GLY A 9 20.73 12.44 -2.96
CA GLY A 9 20.42 11.35 -3.88
C GLY A 9 19.78 11.84 -5.18
N LEU A 10 19.72 10.95 -6.18
CA LEU A 10 19.01 11.20 -7.44
C LEU A 10 17.72 10.37 -7.45
N VAL A 11 16.56 11.05 -7.50
CA VAL A 11 15.27 10.37 -7.70
C VAL A 11 15.26 9.70 -9.08
N LYS A 12 15.00 8.39 -9.08
CA LYS A 12 14.90 7.57 -10.29
C LYS A 12 13.45 7.16 -10.52
N ILE A 13 12.85 7.73 -11.57
CA ILE A 13 11.55 7.30 -12.10
C ILE A 13 11.82 6.69 -13.48
N GLU A 14 12.33 5.46 -13.47
CA GLU A 14 12.75 4.74 -14.67
C GLU A 14 12.26 3.28 -14.61
N ASN A 15 12.17 2.64 -15.77
CA ASN A 15 11.83 1.21 -15.91
C ASN A 15 10.51 0.79 -15.22
N GLN A 16 9.48 1.64 -15.29
CA GLN A 16 8.14 1.28 -14.85
C GLN A 16 7.57 0.23 -15.80
N ALA A 17 7.71 -1.05 -15.43
CA ALA A 17 7.02 -2.13 -16.12
C ALA A 17 5.51 -1.92 -15.96
N GLY A 18 4.77 -2.05 -17.07
CA GLY A 18 3.31 -2.14 -16.99
C GLY A 18 2.90 -3.34 -16.14
N ARG A 19 1.74 -3.23 -15.48
CA ARG A 19 1.11 -4.34 -14.77
C ARG A 19 -0.10 -4.83 -15.53
N GLU A 20 -0.42 -6.12 -15.39
CA GLU A 20 -1.68 -6.64 -15.90
C GLU A 20 -2.86 -5.93 -15.22
N ILE A 21 -3.88 -5.60 -16.01
CA ILE A 21 -5.08 -4.94 -15.49
C ILE A 21 -6.02 -6.01 -14.94
N VAL A 22 -6.23 -6.00 -13.63
CA VAL A 22 -7.23 -6.83 -12.95
C VAL A 22 -8.61 -6.23 -13.23
N LYS A 23 -9.50 -7.02 -13.84
CA LYS A 23 -10.78 -6.52 -14.38
C LYS A 23 -11.97 -6.77 -13.46
N ASP A 24 -11.91 -7.77 -12.60
CA ASP A 24 -12.96 -8.03 -11.62
C ASP A 24 -12.66 -7.23 -10.33
N PRO A 25 -13.63 -6.47 -9.79
CA PRO A 25 -13.39 -5.66 -8.59
C PRO A 25 -13.01 -6.45 -7.34
N VAL A 26 -13.50 -7.69 -7.18
CA VAL A 26 -13.14 -8.53 -6.03
C VAL A 26 -11.72 -9.07 -6.23
N ASP A 27 -11.38 -9.49 -7.44
CA ASP A 27 -10.01 -9.91 -7.74
C ASP A 27 -9.02 -8.74 -7.65
N TYR A 28 -9.45 -7.51 -7.94
CA TYR A 28 -8.66 -6.31 -7.72
C TYR A 28 -8.32 -6.15 -6.23
N VAL A 29 -9.31 -6.20 -5.34
CA VAL A 29 -9.07 -6.06 -3.88
C VAL A 29 -8.11 -7.13 -3.37
N LYS A 30 -8.19 -8.36 -3.88
CA LYS A 30 -7.23 -9.43 -3.52
C LYS A 30 -5.82 -9.15 -4.02
N ALA A 31 -5.69 -8.78 -5.30
CA ALA A 31 -4.39 -8.48 -5.90
C ALA A 31 -3.73 -7.25 -5.25
N ASP A 32 -4.53 -6.28 -4.87
CA ASP A 32 -4.09 -5.07 -4.17
C ASP A 32 -3.64 -5.40 -2.73
N LEU A 33 -4.42 -6.19 -1.99
CA LEU A 33 -4.03 -6.68 -0.67
C LEU A 33 -2.70 -7.45 -0.70
N ASP A 34 -2.51 -8.33 -1.70
CA ASP A 34 -1.26 -9.09 -1.87
C ASP A 34 -0.04 -8.18 -2.15
N LEU A 35 -0.26 -7.03 -2.79
CA LEU A 35 0.77 -6.02 -3.00
C LEU A 35 1.02 -5.23 -1.71
N GLN A 36 -0.06 -4.84 -1.02
CA GLN A 36 -0.03 -4.09 0.23
C GLN A 36 0.75 -4.82 1.33
N GLU A 37 0.51 -6.13 1.49
CA GLU A 37 1.23 -6.94 2.48
C GLU A 37 2.74 -7.03 2.21
N LYS A 38 3.17 -6.89 0.95
CA LYS A 38 4.60 -6.83 0.59
C LYS A 38 5.15 -5.42 0.86
N GLY A 39 4.41 -4.38 0.49
CA GLY A 39 4.77 -2.98 0.73
C GLY A 39 4.98 -2.68 2.21
N ILE A 40 4.04 -3.10 3.06
CA ILE A 40 4.10 -2.92 4.52
C ILE A 40 5.37 -3.57 5.11
N LYS A 41 5.73 -4.78 4.68
CA LYS A 41 6.97 -5.44 5.14
C LYS A 41 8.22 -4.63 4.79
N ILE A 42 8.25 -4.03 3.59
CA ILE A 42 9.36 -3.17 3.15
C ILE A 42 9.42 -1.90 4.01
N LEU A 43 8.28 -1.28 4.32
CA LEU A 43 8.22 -0.08 5.15
C LEU A 43 8.70 -0.35 6.58
N TYR A 44 8.21 -1.43 7.21
CA TYR A 44 8.66 -1.84 8.53
C TYR A 44 10.17 -2.09 8.58
N TYR A 45 10.72 -2.79 7.58
CA TYR A 45 12.16 -2.98 7.47
C TYR A 45 12.91 -1.65 7.26
N SER A 46 12.37 -0.76 6.42
CA SER A 46 13.01 0.55 6.17
C SER A 46 13.11 1.38 7.45
N LEU A 47 12.08 1.36 8.31
CA LEU A 47 12.10 2.07 9.59
C LEU A 47 13.18 1.55 10.55
N THR A 48 13.57 0.27 10.50
CA THR A 48 14.64 -0.25 11.38
C THR A 48 16.02 0.29 11.02
N GLU A 49 16.21 0.73 9.77
CA GLU A 49 17.49 1.24 9.27
C GLU A 49 17.66 2.76 9.47
N LEU A 50 16.62 3.47 9.92
CA LEU A 50 16.58 4.94 9.97
C LEU A 50 16.88 5.55 11.35
N LYS A 51 17.54 4.80 12.23
CA LYS A 51 17.87 5.26 13.60
C LYS A 51 18.64 6.58 13.65
N ASP A 52 19.46 6.86 12.62
CA ASP A 52 20.32 8.03 12.53
C ASP A 52 19.72 9.13 11.61
N ASP A 53 18.53 8.90 11.05
CA ASP A 53 17.80 9.86 10.21
C ASP A 53 16.35 10.04 10.71
N PRO A 54 16.16 10.80 11.81
CA PRO A 54 14.85 10.99 12.43
C PRO A 54 13.85 11.69 11.51
N THR A 55 14.31 12.51 10.57
CA THR A 55 13.43 13.19 9.61
C THR A 55 12.86 12.23 8.57
N THR A 56 13.68 11.34 8.01
CA THR A 56 13.15 10.29 7.11
C THR A 56 12.32 9.28 7.88
N TYR A 57 12.69 8.96 9.13
CA TYR A 57 11.92 8.07 9.97
C TYR A 57 10.48 8.56 10.18
N GLU A 58 10.27 9.81 10.62
CA GLU A 58 8.91 10.33 10.83
C GLU A 58 8.13 10.41 9.51
N LEU A 59 8.77 10.78 8.40
CA LEU A 59 8.14 10.76 7.07
C LEU A 59 7.64 9.37 6.68
N LEU A 60 8.48 8.33 6.82
CA LEU A 60 8.08 6.96 6.48
C LEU A 60 7.09 6.37 7.49
N LYS A 61 7.10 6.84 8.73
CA LYS A 61 6.14 6.41 9.76
C LYS A 61 4.75 7.00 9.51
N GLU A 62 4.65 8.26 9.10
CA GLU A 62 3.40 8.86 8.63
C GLU A 62 2.87 8.08 7.42
N TYR A 63 3.73 7.82 6.43
CA TYR A 63 3.36 7.04 5.26
C TYR A 63 2.94 5.59 5.61
N LEU A 64 3.64 4.94 6.55
CA LEU A 64 3.26 3.60 7.03
C LEU A 64 1.86 3.58 7.65
N ALA A 65 1.47 4.62 8.40
CA ALA A 65 0.15 4.68 9.01
C ALA A 65 -0.97 4.70 7.96
N ASP A 66 -0.81 5.46 6.88
CA ASP A 66 -1.75 5.50 5.76
C ASP A 66 -1.84 4.12 5.07
N GLU A 67 -0.68 3.50 4.82
CA GLU A 67 -0.61 2.19 4.17
C GLU A 67 -1.20 1.06 5.05
N GLU A 68 -1.13 1.19 6.38
CA GLU A 68 -1.81 0.28 7.31
C GLU A 68 -3.33 0.45 7.26
N GLU A 69 -3.84 1.67 7.12
CA GLU A 69 -5.27 1.92 6.90
C GLU A 69 -5.75 1.22 5.62
N ASP A 70 -5.02 1.35 4.51
CA ASP A 70 -5.35 0.69 3.25
C ASP A 70 -5.30 -0.85 3.36
N LEU A 71 -4.33 -1.38 4.12
CA LEU A 71 -4.23 -2.81 4.41
C LEU A 71 -5.48 -3.32 5.16
N TYR A 72 -5.87 -2.61 6.23
CA TYR A 72 -7.04 -3.00 7.04
C TYR A 72 -8.34 -2.81 6.28
N TRP A 73 -8.44 -1.77 5.46
CA TRP A 73 -9.58 -1.56 4.59
C TRP A 73 -9.77 -2.75 3.65
N SER A 74 -8.71 -3.18 2.95
CA SER A 74 -8.77 -4.29 2.00
C SER A 74 -9.16 -5.61 2.67
N LYS A 75 -8.58 -5.90 3.85
CA LYS A 75 -8.95 -7.07 4.66
C LYS A 75 -10.43 -7.03 5.06
N GLY A 76 -10.88 -5.88 5.55
CA GLY A 76 -12.28 -5.66 5.92
C GLY A 76 -13.24 -5.83 4.74
N GLN A 77 -12.87 -5.37 3.54
CA GLN A 77 -13.71 -5.57 2.35
C GLN A 77 -13.86 -7.05 2.00
N LEU A 78 -12.77 -7.84 2.06
CA LEU A 78 -12.85 -9.28 1.79
C LEU A 78 -13.71 -10.00 2.82
N GLU A 79 -13.58 -9.66 4.11
CA GLU A 79 -14.47 -10.19 5.16
C GLU A 79 -15.94 -9.83 4.90
N ILE A 80 -16.24 -8.58 4.52
CA ILE A 80 -17.60 -8.17 4.17
C ILE A 80 -18.10 -8.97 2.97
N ILE A 81 -17.28 -9.14 1.92
CA ILE A 81 -17.64 -9.94 0.73
C ILE A 81 -17.99 -11.37 1.13
N ASP A 82 -17.23 -11.99 2.03
CA ASP A 82 -17.51 -13.34 2.52
C ASP A 82 -18.83 -13.41 3.32
N MET A 83 -19.15 -12.36 4.08
CA MET A 83 -20.37 -12.30 4.89
C MET A 83 -21.64 -12.03 4.08
N ILE A 84 -21.60 -11.10 3.12
CA ILE A 84 -22.80 -10.63 2.41
C ILE A 84 -22.88 -11.10 0.96
N GLY A 85 -21.81 -11.70 0.44
CA GLY A 85 -21.69 -12.12 -0.94
C GLY A 85 -21.37 -10.99 -1.91
N ARG A 86 -20.71 -11.34 -3.03
CA ARG A 86 -20.22 -10.40 -4.06
C ARG A 86 -21.27 -9.38 -4.53
N GLN A 87 -22.49 -9.82 -4.84
CA GLN A 87 -23.51 -8.92 -5.42
C GLN A 87 -23.98 -7.86 -4.42
N ASN A 88 -24.17 -8.22 -3.15
CA ASN A 88 -24.55 -7.27 -2.12
C ASN A 88 -23.41 -6.32 -1.78
N TRP A 89 -22.16 -6.81 -1.82
CA TRP A 89 -20.99 -5.95 -1.66
C TRP A 89 -20.86 -4.94 -2.80
N LEU A 90 -21.02 -5.36 -4.06
CA LEU A 90 -21.00 -4.46 -5.22
C LEU A 90 -22.10 -3.40 -5.16
N ALA A 91 -23.29 -3.77 -4.69
CA ALA A 91 -24.39 -2.80 -4.50
C ALA A 91 -24.06 -1.71 -3.48
N LYS A 92 -23.13 -1.95 -2.54
CA LYS A 92 -22.65 -0.96 -1.56
C LYS A 92 -21.54 -0.05 -2.08
N GLN A 93 -20.97 -0.34 -3.25
CA GLN A 93 -19.89 0.47 -3.86
C GLN A 93 -20.41 1.54 -4.84
N LEU A 94 -21.74 1.63 -5.01
CA LEU A 94 -22.43 2.62 -5.84
C LEU A 94 -22.79 3.86 -5.01
#